data_AF-A0A8T5EZC6-F1
#
_entry.id   AF-A0A8T5EZC6-F1
#
_cell.length_a   1.000
_cell.length_b   1.000
_cell.length_c   1.000
_cell.angle_alpha   90.00
_cell.angle_beta   90.00
_cell.angle_gamma   90.00
#
_symmetry.space_group_name_H-M   'P 1'
#
loop_
_entity.id
_entity.type
_entity.pdbx_description
1 polymer ?
#
loop_
_entity_poly.entity_id
_entity_poly.type
_entity_poly.pdbx_seq_one_letter_code
_entity_poly.pdbx_strand_id
1 'polypeptide(L)'
;MVKSKTKIQKQVKKKTNLELVETINLSKKNEAWLKISSVLSGTRKNKISLNLGEIDKKAEQSKIVVIPGKILSAGEINSKIKIVAFSFSEQAKEKILKSGGTFNTILEEIKLNPEGKGIKILK
;
A
#
# COMPACT_ATOMS: atom_id res chain seq x y z
N MET A 1 3.54 -16.22 0.89
CA MET A 1 3.03 -16.72 -0.40
C MET A 1 2.14 -15.71 -1.11
N VAL A 2 2.24 -15.64 -2.43
CA VAL A 2 1.35 -14.86 -3.30
C VAL A 2 0.17 -15.76 -3.72
N LYS A 3 -1.07 -15.26 -3.64
CA LYS A 3 -2.26 -16.02 -4.03
C LYS A 3 -2.34 -16.18 -5.56
N SER A 4 -2.99 -17.25 -6.02
CA SER A 4 -3.28 -17.45 -7.43
C SER A 4 -4.22 -16.36 -7.99
N LYS A 5 -4.03 -15.99 -9.25
CA LYS A 5 -4.83 -15.00 -9.99
C LYS A 5 -6.34 -15.31 -9.95
N THR A 6 -6.70 -16.59 -9.97
CA THR A 6 -8.09 -17.08 -9.89
C THR A 6 -8.69 -16.88 -8.49
N LYS A 7 -7.92 -17.17 -7.43
CA LYS A 7 -8.38 -16.97 -6.04
C LYS A 7 -8.60 -15.50 -5.72
N ILE A 8 -7.73 -14.62 -6.23
CA ILE A 8 -7.88 -13.16 -6.12
C ILE A 8 -9.21 -12.72 -6.73
N GLN A 9 -9.51 -13.16 -7.96
CA GLN A 9 -10.73 -12.77 -8.67
C GLN A 9 -12.01 -13.25 -7.96
N LYS A 10 -12.02 -14.47 -7.40
CA LYS A 10 -13.15 -14.97 -6.59
C LYS A 10 -13.39 -14.12 -5.33
N GLN A 11 -12.32 -13.58 -4.72
CA GLN A 11 -12.42 -12.70 -3.55
C GLN A 11 -12.86 -11.29 -3.92
N VAL A 12 -12.41 -10.76 -5.06
CA VAL A 12 -12.80 -9.43 -5.57
C VAL A 12 -14.30 -9.36 -5.85
N LYS A 13 -14.88 -10.41 -6.44
CA LYS A 13 -16.34 -10.49 -6.70
C LYS A 13 -17.22 -10.35 -5.45
N LYS A 14 -16.67 -10.59 -4.25
CA LYS A 14 -17.39 -10.47 -2.98
C LYS A 14 -17.31 -9.07 -2.36
N LYS A 15 -16.62 -8.12 -3.01
CA LYS A 15 -16.36 -6.79 -2.46
C LYS A 15 -17.23 -5.74 -3.13
N THR A 16 -17.80 -4.88 -2.30
CA THR A 16 -18.71 -3.81 -2.75
C THR A 16 -18.00 -2.48 -3.03
N ASN A 17 -16.80 -2.27 -2.46
CA ASN A 17 -16.06 -1.03 -2.63
C ASN A 17 -15.38 -0.98 -4.01
N LEU A 18 -15.81 -0.05 -4.85
CA LEU A 18 -15.37 0.13 -6.24
C LEU A 18 -13.88 0.48 -6.36
N GLU A 19 -13.38 1.46 -5.59
CA GLU A 19 -11.97 1.88 -5.63
C GLU A 19 -11.02 0.71 -5.32
N LEU A 20 -11.41 -0.12 -4.36
CA LEU A 20 -10.64 -1.29 -3.98
C LEU A 20 -10.65 -2.36 -5.07
N VAL A 21 -11.78 -2.56 -5.74
CA VAL A 21 -11.89 -3.50 -6.86
C VAL A 21 -11.02 -3.04 -8.03
N GLU A 22 -11.07 -1.76 -8.38
CA GLU A 22 -10.23 -1.17 -9.43
C GLU A 22 -8.74 -1.31 -9.12
N THR A 23 -8.34 -0.96 -7.89
CA THR A 23 -6.96 -1.07 -7.44
C THR A 23 -6.46 -2.52 -7.55
N ILE A 24 -7.29 -3.51 -7.18
CA ILE A 24 -6.92 -4.93 -7.28
C ILE A 24 -6.83 -5.38 -8.74
N ASN A 25 -7.74 -4.93 -9.61
CA ASN A 25 -7.72 -5.30 -11.01
C ASN A 25 -6.51 -4.73 -11.75
N LEU A 26 -6.12 -3.48 -11.47
CA LEU A 26 -4.92 -2.85 -12.00
C LEU A 26 -3.65 -3.55 -11.50
N SER A 27 -3.56 -3.77 -10.19
CA SER A 27 -2.39 -4.46 -9.60
C SER A 27 -2.27 -5.93 -10.00
N LYS A 28 -3.36 -6.60 -10.38
CA LYS A 28 -3.32 -7.99 -10.91
C LYS A 28 -2.64 -8.08 -12.27
N LYS A 29 -2.69 -7.00 -13.09
CA LYS A 29 -2.08 -6.99 -14.43
C LYS A 29 -0.56 -7.00 -14.36
N ASN A 30 0.03 -6.38 -13.34
CA ASN A 30 1.48 -6.25 -13.21
C ASN A 30 2.03 -7.24 -12.18
N GLU A 31 3.08 -7.98 -12.56
CA GLU A 31 3.66 -9.03 -11.71
C GLU A 31 4.32 -8.48 -10.43
N ALA A 32 4.94 -7.30 -10.52
CA ALA A 32 5.51 -6.59 -9.37
C ALA A 32 4.45 -6.28 -8.29
N TRP A 33 3.24 -5.94 -8.73
CA TRP A 33 2.12 -5.54 -7.89
C TRP A 33 1.22 -6.71 -7.46
N LEU A 34 1.51 -7.91 -7.96
CA LEU A 34 0.72 -9.11 -7.68
C LEU A 34 0.76 -9.45 -6.18
N LYS A 35 1.88 -9.17 -5.50
CA LYS A 35 2.02 -9.27 -4.03
C LYS A 35 1.01 -8.39 -3.30
N ILE A 36 0.80 -7.16 -3.78
CA ILE A 36 -0.12 -6.17 -3.19
C ILE A 36 -1.57 -6.58 -3.44
N SER A 37 -1.90 -6.98 -4.67
CA SER A 37 -3.25 -7.48 -5.03
C SER A 37 -3.66 -8.70 -4.19
N SER A 38 -2.70 -9.58 -3.89
CA SER A 38 -2.89 -10.78 -3.05
C SER A 38 -3.26 -10.41 -1.60
N VAL A 39 -2.68 -9.35 -1.06
CA VAL A 39 -2.98 -8.87 0.30
C VAL A 39 -4.32 -8.11 0.29
N LEU A 40 -4.50 -7.16 -0.64
CA LEU A 40 -5.71 -6.35 -0.76
C LEU A 40 -6.97 -7.18 -1.03
N SER A 41 -6.86 -8.29 -1.76
CA SER A 41 -7.97 -9.22 -2.00
C SER A 41 -8.43 -9.97 -0.73
N GLY A 42 -7.62 -9.99 0.33
CA GLY A 42 -7.97 -10.61 1.60
C GLY A 42 -9.21 -10.01 2.29
N THR A 43 -9.73 -10.75 3.26
CA THR A 43 -10.83 -10.30 4.15
C THR A 43 -10.37 -9.12 5.00
N ARG A 44 -11.31 -8.32 5.52
CA ARG A 44 -11.00 -7.14 6.36
C ARG A 44 -10.04 -7.45 7.52
N LYS A 45 -10.16 -8.62 8.17
CA LYS A 45 -9.27 -9.08 9.26
C LYS A 45 -7.81 -9.27 8.84
N ASN A 46 -7.56 -9.56 7.56
CA ASN A 46 -6.21 -9.80 7.04
C ASN A 46 -5.63 -8.54 6.36
N LYS A 47 -6.35 -7.42 6.40
CA LYS A 47 -5.81 -6.15 5.92
C LYS A 47 -4.88 -5.61 6.98
N ILE A 48 -3.71 -5.19 6.54
CA ILE A 48 -2.68 -4.64 7.40
C ILE A 48 -3.00 -3.17 7.70
N SER A 49 -2.74 -2.79 8.94
CA SER A 49 -2.64 -1.40 9.36
C SER A 49 -1.25 -1.18 9.94
N LEU A 50 -0.53 -0.17 9.46
CA LEU A 50 0.79 0.17 9.97
C LEU A 50 0.80 1.58 10.53
N ASN A 51 1.59 1.75 11.59
CA ASN A 51 1.84 3.02 12.24
C ASN A 51 3.05 3.71 11.62
N LEU A 52 3.09 5.04 11.61
CA LEU A 52 4.22 5.81 11.09
C LEU A 52 5.56 5.41 11.72
N GLY A 53 5.59 5.21 13.05
CA GLY A 53 6.82 4.79 13.74
C GLY A 53 7.29 3.38 13.36
N GLU A 54 6.38 2.48 12.96
CA GLU A 54 6.77 1.16 12.43
C GLU A 54 7.31 1.25 11.01
N ILE A 55 6.78 2.18 10.23
CA ILE A 55 7.22 2.42 8.86
C ILE A 55 8.64 2.98 8.88
N ASP A 56 8.90 3.98 9.72
CA ASP A 56 10.22 4.61 9.84
C ASP A 56 11.31 3.58 10.22
N LYS A 57 11.03 2.71 11.20
CA LYS A 57 11.95 1.62 11.59
C LYS A 57 12.19 0.59 10.48
N LYS A 58 11.17 0.22 9.71
CA LYS A 58 11.27 -0.81 8.66
C LYS A 58 11.76 -0.26 7.32
N ALA A 59 11.68 1.05 7.13
CA ALA A 59 12.10 1.75 5.93
C ALA A 59 13.62 2.00 5.94
N GLU A 60 14.42 0.96 6.21
CA GLU A 60 15.87 1.00 6.06
C GLU A 60 16.21 1.41 4.61
N GLN A 61 16.70 2.65 4.45
CA GLN A 61 17.23 3.29 3.22
C GLN A 61 16.32 3.22 1.97
N SER A 62 15.05 2.86 2.14
CA SER A 62 14.15 2.62 1.02
C SER A 62 13.52 3.93 0.58
N LYS A 63 13.74 4.33 -0.68
CA LYS A 63 13.15 5.56 -1.22
C LYS A 63 11.62 5.48 -1.33
N ILE A 64 11.09 4.30 -1.66
CA ILE A 64 9.65 4.07 -1.88
C ILE A 64 9.18 2.88 -1.06
N VAL A 65 8.19 3.13 -0.20
CA VAL A 65 7.58 2.12 0.67
C VAL A 65 6.11 1.97 0.31
N VAL A 66 5.70 0.76 -0.07
CA VAL A 66 4.30 0.45 -0.41
C VAL A 66 3.67 -0.43 0.65
N ILE A 67 2.48 -0.01 1.11
CA ILE A 67 1.71 -0.65 2.16
C ILE A 67 0.32 -1.00 1.60
N PRO A 68 -0.02 -2.28 1.44
CA PRO A 68 -1.30 -2.74 0.88
C PRO A 68 -2.44 -2.65 1.90
N GLY A 69 -2.54 -1.52 2.60
CA GLY A 69 -3.34 -1.36 3.82
C GLY A 69 -3.60 0.10 4.20
N LYS A 70 -4.04 0.30 5.44
CA LYS A 70 -4.28 1.63 6.02
C LYS A 70 -3.08 2.09 6.85
N ILE A 71 -2.73 3.37 6.74
CA ILE A 71 -1.70 3.97 7.58
C ILE A 71 -2.33 4.80 8.69
N LEU A 72 -1.80 4.61 9.90
CA LEU A 72 -2.21 5.25 11.13
C LEU A 72 -1.14 6.23 11.61
N SER A 73 -1.54 7.23 12.39
CA SER A 73 -0.71 8.37 12.80
C SER A 73 0.19 8.09 14.01
N ALA A 74 0.18 6.89 14.58
CA ALA A 74 0.95 6.60 15.80
C ALA A 74 2.47 6.60 15.50
N GLY A 75 3.23 7.26 16.38
CA GLY A 75 4.66 7.51 16.21
C GLY A 75 4.97 8.74 15.35
N GLU A 76 6.26 8.88 15.04
CA GLU A 76 6.82 9.96 14.23
C GLU A 76 7.60 9.37 13.07
N ILE A 77 7.73 10.16 12.02
CA ILE A 77 8.52 9.84 10.84
C ILE A 77 9.47 11.00 10.62
N ASN A 78 10.77 10.74 10.71
CA ASN A 78 11.81 11.76 10.48
C ASN A 78 12.47 11.61 9.10
N SER A 79 12.19 10.50 8.44
CA SER A 79 12.79 10.13 7.17
C SER A 79 11.98 10.69 5.99
N LYS A 80 12.66 11.34 5.03
CA LYS A 80 12.06 11.77 3.75
C LYS A 80 11.84 10.58 2.82
N ILE A 81 10.78 9.82 3.08
CA ILE A 81 10.40 8.63 2.30
C ILE A 81 9.14 8.92 1.49
N LYS A 82 9.02 8.30 0.31
CA LYS A 82 7.76 8.23 -0.43
C LYS A 82 6.92 7.05 0.06
N ILE A 83 5.79 7.33 0.68
CA ILE A 83 4.89 6.32 1.26
C ILE A 83 3.67 6.13 0.36
N VAL A 84 3.39 4.89 -0.02
CA VAL A 84 2.27 4.55 -0.89
C VAL A 84 1.34 3.62 -0.14
N ALA A 85 0.06 3.97 -0.02
CA ALA A 85 -0.91 3.15 0.69
C ALA A 85 -2.29 3.12 0.03
N PHE A 86 -3.15 2.21 0.48
CA PHE A 86 -4.55 2.21 0.05
C PHE A 86 -5.32 3.37 0.69
N SER A 87 -5.05 3.63 1.97
CA SER A 87 -5.73 4.70 2.71
C SER A 87 -4.83 5.23 3.82
N PHE A 88 -5.01 6.51 4.15
CA PHE A 88 -4.26 7.21 5.18
C PHE A 88 -5.23 7.83 6.18
N SER A 89 -4.88 7.80 7.46
CA SER A 89 -5.52 8.68 8.46
C SER A 89 -5.19 10.14 8.15
N GLU A 90 -6.10 11.06 8.43
CA GLU A 90 -5.90 12.51 8.22
C GLU A 90 -4.66 13.00 8.97
N GLN A 91 -4.57 12.69 10.26
CA GLN A 91 -3.40 12.97 11.08
C GLN A 91 -2.11 12.35 10.55
N ALA A 92 -2.19 11.21 9.84
CA ALA A 92 -1.01 10.59 9.26
C ALA A 92 -0.50 11.38 8.05
N LYS A 93 -1.41 11.89 7.21
CA LYS A 93 -1.05 12.75 6.07
C LYS A 93 -0.33 14.01 6.54
N GLU A 94 -0.85 14.65 7.59
CA GLU A 94 -0.24 15.85 8.17
C GLU A 94 1.18 15.58 8.68
N LYS A 95 1.39 14.48 9.42
CA LYS A 95 2.72 14.12 9.92
C LYS A 95 3.70 13.81 8.78
N ILE A 96 3.24 13.12 7.73
CA ILE A 96 4.07 12.84 6.55
C ILE A 96 4.49 14.14 5.86
N LEU A 97 3.56 15.08 5.65
CA LEU A 97 3.86 16.40 5.07
C LEU A 97 4.84 17.19 5.95
N LYS A 98 4.65 17.19 7.27
CA LYS A 98 5.55 17.88 8.23
C LYS A 98 6.98 17.33 8.19
N SER A 99 7.14 16.02 7.99
CA SER A 99 8.46 15.39 7.85
C SER A 99 9.16 15.67 6.52
N GLY A 100 8.49 16.35 5.57
CA GLY A 100 8.98 16.54 4.21
C GLY A 100 8.95 15.26 3.36
N GLY A 101 8.15 14.27 3.77
CA GLY A 101 7.86 13.07 3.01
C GLY A 101 6.77 13.31 1.98
N THR A 102 6.64 12.37 1.03
CA THR A 102 5.56 12.38 0.03
C THR A 102 4.65 11.17 0.24
N PHE A 103 3.36 11.32 -0.03
CA PHE A 103 2.42 10.22 0.01
C PHE A 103 1.66 10.09 -1.32
N ASN A 104 1.42 8.85 -1.74
CA ASN A 104 0.61 8.55 -2.92
C ASN A 104 -0.36 7.40 -2.61
N THR A 105 -1.44 7.33 -3.40
CA THR A 105 -2.30 6.15 -3.36
C THR A 105 -1.72 5.03 -4.22
N ILE A 106 -2.04 3.78 -3.88
CA ILE A 106 -1.61 2.61 -4.70
C ILE A 106 -2.09 2.77 -6.15
N LEU A 107 -3.27 3.36 -6.37
CA LEU A 107 -3.84 3.57 -7.70
C LEU A 107 -2.98 4.53 -8.53
N GLU A 108 -2.58 5.66 -7.94
CA GLU A 108 -1.66 6.61 -8.58
C GLU A 108 -0.29 5.98 -8.85
N GLU A 109 0.26 5.25 -7.87
CA GLU A 109 1.59 4.68 -8.02
C GLU A 109 1.65 3.61 -9.12
N ILE A 110 0.59 2.81 -9.28
CA ILE A 110 0.50 1.84 -10.38
C ILE A 110 0.47 2.54 -11.74
N LYS A 111 -0.14 3.74 -11.83
CA LYS A 111 -0.16 4.54 -13.06
C LYS A 111 1.20 5.17 -13.35
N LEU A 112 1.89 5.66 -12.32
CA LEU A 112 3.18 6.34 -12.45
C LEU A 112 4.34 5.37 -12.67
N ASN A 113 4.34 4.22 -11.99
CA ASN A 113 5.40 3.23 -12.04
C ASN A 113 4.85 1.81 -12.14
N PRO A 114 4.40 1.39 -13.34
CA PRO A 114 3.83 0.06 -13.55
C PRO A 114 4.85 -1.06 -13.31
N GLU A 115 6.15 -0.80 -13.50
CA GLU A 115 7.24 -1.77 -13.34
C GLU A 115 7.60 -2.03 -11.87
N GLY A 116 7.30 -1.10 -10.97
CA GLY A 116 7.53 -1.26 -9.53
C GLY A 116 9.00 -1.39 -9.13
N LYS A 117 9.93 -0.81 -9.91
CA LYS A 117 11.37 -0.80 -9.60
C LYS A 117 11.65 0.01 -8.33
N GLY A 118 12.44 -0.57 -7.42
CA GLY A 118 12.89 0.09 -6.18
C GLY A 118 11.86 0.16 -5.05
N ILE A 119 10.77 -0.61 -5.14
CA ILE A 119 9.69 -0.60 -4.14
C ILE A 119 9.98 -1.61 -3.03
N LYS A 120 9.92 -1.16 -1.76
CA LYS A 120 9.85 -2.05 -0.60
C LYS A 120 8.39 -2.22 -0.18
N ILE A 121 7.87 -3.44 -0.33
CA ILE A 121 6.50 -3.78 0.09
C ILE A 121 6.55 -4.17 1.57
N LEU A 122 5.94 -3.37 2.43
CA LEU A 122 5.74 -3.70 3.84
C LEU A 122 4.36 -4.30 4.03
N LYS A 123 4.29 -5.46 4.68
CA LYS A 123 3.06 -6.17 4.98
C LYS A 123 3.19 -6.88 6.34
#